data_AF-A0A0H2SE06-F1
#
_entry.id   AF-A0A0H2SE06-F1
#
_cell.length_a   1.000
_cell.length_b   1.000
_cell.length_c   1.000
_cell.angle_alpha   90.00
_cell.angle_beta   90.00
_cell.angle_gamma   90.00
#
_symmetry.space_group_name_H-M   'P 1'
#
loop_
_entity.id
_entity.type
_entity.pdbx_description
1 polymer ?
#
loop_
_entity_poly.entity_id
_entity_poly.type
_entity_poly.pdbx_seq_one_letter_code
_entity_poly.pdbx_strand_id
1 'polypeptide(L)'
;MRVCRQWHAIASSDPGLWSTFIVNIRQLESPIDDVSHLPTIFEQVLRRSQQNPLTLKLALSASPYLAGIDEDGLSHMINVFTKLAHMAVGHCERWRDVFICINPGSYFYNSFGDEGTLGLGGRGRWFGHWVSTWLRIIHWLHFAPEDR
;
A
#
# COMPACT_ATOMS: atom_id res chain seq x y z
N MET A 1 19.05 -14.28 13.04
CA MET A 1 19.45 -13.19 13.96
C MET A 1 18.62 -13.33 15.24
N ARG A 2 19.11 -14.03 16.27
CA ARG A 2 18.36 -14.20 17.53
C ARG A 2 18.65 -12.99 18.41
N VAL A 3 17.82 -11.95 18.28
CA VAL A 3 17.78 -10.86 19.26
C VAL A 3 17.53 -11.51 20.63
N CYS A 4 18.39 -11.26 21.63
CA CYS A 4 18.33 -11.97 22.90
C CYS A 4 16.95 -11.79 23.56
N ARG A 5 16.53 -12.73 24.43
CA ARG A 5 15.17 -12.75 25.03
C ARG A 5 14.73 -11.41 25.62
N GLN A 6 15.67 -10.62 26.14
CA GLN A 6 15.42 -9.27 26.67
C GLN A 6 14.92 -8.29 25.60
N TRP A 7 15.53 -8.25 24.42
CA TRP A 7 15.06 -7.37 23.34
C TRP A 7 13.68 -7.76 22.83
N HIS A 8 13.37 -9.06 22.78
CA HIS A 8 12.03 -9.50 22.45
C HIS A 8 11.01 -9.06 23.51
N ALA A 9 11.38 -9.11 24.80
CA ALA A 9 10.53 -8.63 25.89
C ALA A 9 10.26 -7.12 25.77
N ILE A 10 11.30 -6.31 25.54
CA ILE A 10 11.18 -4.85 25.34
C ILE A 10 10.30 -4.55 24.12
N ALA A 11 10.57 -5.18 22.99
CA ALA A 11 9.79 -4.98 21.76
C ALA A 11 8.34 -5.45 21.93
N SER A 12 8.03 -6.32 22.88
CA SER A 12 6.66 -6.78 23.14
C SER A 12 5.94 -5.95 24.22
N SER A 13 6.68 -5.27 25.10
CA SER A 13 6.14 -4.53 26.24
C SER A 13 5.74 -3.10 25.92
N ASP A 14 6.27 -2.51 24.84
CA ASP A 14 5.97 -1.13 24.43
C ASP A 14 5.13 -1.11 23.14
N PRO A 15 3.81 -0.86 23.23
CA PRO A 15 2.93 -0.74 22.06
C PRO A 15 3.29 0.46 21.17
N GLY A 16 3.98 1.47 21.70
CA GLY A 16 4.42 2.66 20.97
C GLY A 16 5.41 2.35 19.85
N LEU A 17 6.23 1.30 20.02
CA LEU A 17 7.17 0.84 18.99
C LEU A 17 6.46 0.28 17.73
N TRP A 18 5.18 -0.06 17.84
CA TRP A 18 4.36 -0.60 16.75
C TRP A 18 3.35 0.42 16.23
N SER A 19 3.43 1.67 16.68
CA SER A 19 2.51 2.73 16.26
C SER A 19 2.71 3.16 14.81
N THR A 20 3.89 2.91 14.23
CA THR A 20 4.23 3.39 12.89
C THR A 20 4.47 2.23 11.93
N PHE A 21 3.78 2.25 10.79
CA PHE A 21 3.99 1.32 9.69
C PHE A 21 4.40 2.05 8.43
N ILE A 22 5.59 1.71 7.89
CA ILE A 22 6.15 2.34 6.69
C ILE A 22 6.51 1.22 5.72
N VAL A 23 5.98 1.29 4.51
CA VAL A 23 6.35 0.36 3.44
C VAL A 23 6.46 1.07 2.11
N ASN A 24 7.44 0.65 1.33
CA ASN A 24 7.67 1.14 -0.02
C ASN A 24 7.76 -0.06 -0.96
N ILE A 25 6.68 -0.28 -1.72
CA ILE A 25 6.56 -1.36 -2.69
C ILE A 25 7.10 -0.84 -4.02
N ARG A 26 8.23 -1.39 -4.47
CA ARG A 26 8.91 -0.96 -5.70
C ARG A 26 9.10 -2.12 -6.66
N GLN A 27 8.88 -1.86 -7.94
CA GLN A 27 9.30 -2.78 -8.99
C GLN A 27 10.79 -2.54 -9.32
N LEU A 28 11.65 -3.49 -8.97
CA LEU A 28 13.09 -3.50 -9.30
C LEU A 28 13.41 -4.53 -10.40
N GLU A 29 14.59 -4.39 -11.03
CA GLU A 29 15.08 -5.14 -12.21
C GLU A 29 15.25 -6.67 -12.02
N SER A 30 15.03 -7.24 -10.84
CA SER A 30 15.29 -8.64 -10.50
C SER A 30 14.44 -9.07 -9.30
N PRO A 31 14.12 -10.37 -9.17
CA PRO A 31 12.73 -10.84 -9.05
C PRO A 31 11.96 -10.05 -8.00
N ILE A 32 10.73 -9.64 -8.37
CA ILE A 32 9.77 -8.92 -7.53
C ILE A 32 10.02 -9.27 -6.06
N ASP A 33 10.44 -8.28 -5.26
CA ASP A 33 10.55 -8.47 -3.82
C ASP A 33 9.25 -9.13 -3.36
N ASP A 34 9.34 -10.33 -2.76
CA ASP A 34 8.15 -11.08 -2.38
C ASP A 34 7.41 -10.30 -1.30
N VAL A 35 6.46 -9.46 -1.73
CA VAL A 35 5.66 -8.59 -0.87
C VAL A 35 4.50 -9.32 -0.21
N SER A 36 4.35 -10.64 -0.45
CA SER A 36 3.22 -11.43 0.06
C SER A 36 3.17 -11.49 1.58
N HIS A 37 4.30 -11.28 2.25
CA HIS A 37 4.40 -11.28 3.72
C HIS A 37 3.95 -9.96 4.36
N LEU A 38 3.85 -8.85 3.61
CA LEU A 38 3.54 -7.53 4.15
C LEU A 38 2.20 -7.47 4.89
N PRO A 39 1.08 -8.06 4.39
CA PRO A 39 -0.17 -8.08 5.13
C PRO A 39 -0.04 -8.76 6.49
N THR A 40 0.72 -9.87 6.58
CA THR A 40 0.95 -10.57 7.84
C THR A 40 1.77 -9.73 8.83
N ILE A 41 2.80 -9.02 8.35
CA ILE A 41 3.55 -8.07 9.20
C ILE A 41 2.62 -6.95 9.66
N PHE A 42 1.79 -6.43 8.77
CA PHE A 42 0.87 -5.34 9.10
C PHE A 42 -0.16 -5.76 10.16
N GLU A 43 -0.72 -6.98 10.07
CA GLU A 43 -1.56 -7.53 11.14
C GLU A 43 -0.84 -7.59 12.49
N GLN A 44 0.43 -7.99 12.50
CA GLN A 44 1.21 -8.03 13.75
C GLN A 44 1.42 -6.64 14.34
N VAL A 45 1.69 -5.64 13.49
CA VAL A 45 1.82 -4.24 13.90
C VAL A 45 0.51 -3.73 14.50
N LEU A 46 -0.62 -3.99 13.83
CA LEU A 46 -1.96 -3.60 14.30
C LEU A 46 -2.33 -4.25 15.65
N ARG A 47 -1.96 -5.52 15.85
CA ARG A 47 -2.18 -6.23 17.12
C ARG A 47 -1.27 -5.72 18.25
N ARG A 48 0.01 -5.50 17.96
CA ARG A 48 1.00 -5.10 18.98
C ARG A 48 0.88 -3.64 19.40
N SER A 49 0.37 -2.78 18.52
CA SER A 49 0.07 -1.37 18.83
C SER A 49 -1.15 -1.16 19.73
N GLN A 50 -1.96 -2.20 19.96
CA GLN A 50 -3.11 -2.17 20.88
C GLN A 50 -4.11 -1.03 20.55
N GLN A 51 -4.20 0.00 21.40
CA GLN A 51 -5.07 1.16 21.22
C GLN A 51 -4.27 2.45 20.94
N ASN A 52 -2.95 2.33 20.74
CA ASN A 52 -2.15 3.50 20.44
C ASN A 52 -2.55 4.11 19.09
N PRO A 53 -2.48 5.45 18.98
CA PRO A 53 -2.59 6.13 17.71
C PRO A 53 -1.56 5.59 16.72
N LEU A 54 -1.97 5.49 15.45
CA LEU A 54 -1.20 4.88 14.39
C LEU A 54 -0.77 5.89 13.33
N THR A 55 0.40 5.64 12.75
CA THR A 55 0.93 6.36 11.59
C THR A 55 1.17 5.38 10.45
N LEU A 56 0.65 5.68 9.27
CA LEU A 56 0.78 4.87 8.07
C LEU A 56 1.55 5.63 6.99
N LYS A 57 2.54 4.98 6.37
CA LYS A 57 3.15 5.44 5.13
C LYS A 57 3.19 4.30 4.13
N LEU A 58 2.36 4.38 3.09
CA LEU A 58 2.33 3.41 1.99
C LEU A 58 2.81 4.10 0.71
N ALA A 59 3.87 3.58 0.11
CA ALA A 59 4.33 4.01 -1.21
C ALA A 59 4.31 2.85 -2.21
N LEU A 60 3.78 3.09 -3.40
CA LEU A 60 3.85 2.18 -4.55
C LEU A 60 4.59 2.89 -5.68
N SER A 61 5.65 2.29 -6.22
CA SER A 61 6.41 2.86 -7.33
C SER A 61 6.67 1.82 -8.42
N ALA A 62 6.26 2.12 -9.64
CA ALA A 62 6.65 1.36 -10.84
C ALA A 62 7.79 2.09 -11.56
N SER A 63 8.86 1.36 -11.92
CA SER A 63 10.00 1.96 -12.62
C SER A 63 9.67 2.17 -14.10
N PRO A 64 9.87 3.39 -14.66
CA PRO A 64 9.60 3.68 -16.06
C PRO A 64 10.61 3.08 -17.05
N TYR A 65 11.72 2.53 -16.57
CA TYR A 65 12.86 2.09 -17.40
C TYR A 65 12.95 0.57 -17.61
N LEU A 66 11.99 -0.21 -17.06
CA LEU A 66 11.99 -1.66 -17.19
C LEU A 66 11.40 -2.07 -18.54
N ALA A 67 12.28 -2.33 -19.51
CA ALA A 67 11.97 -3.04 -20.73
C ALA A 67 11.65 -4.52 -20.39
N GLY A 68 10.41 -4.78 -19.99
CA GLY A 68 9.95 -6.10 -19.55
C GLY A 68 9.08 -5.99 -18.32
N ILE A 69 7.87 -5.44 -18.49
CA ILE A 69 6.89 -5.46 -17.41
C ILE A 69 6.30 -6.85 -17.31
N ASP A 70 6.63 -7.50 -16.20
CA ASP A 70 5.84 -8.60 -15.67
C ASP A 70 4.50 -8.03 -15.16
N GLU A 71 3.47 -8.08 -16.01
CA GLU A 71 2.11 -7.65 -15.67
C GLU A 71 1.61 -8.37 -14.41
N ASP A 72 1.96 -9.65 -14.24
CA ASP A 72 1.56 -10.46 -13.08
C ASP A 72 2.22 -9.93 -11.80
N GLY A 73 3.49 -9.54 -11.88
CA GLY A 73 4.21 -8.89 -10.78
C GLY A 73 3.61 -7.56 -10.36
N LEU A 74 3.24 -6.73 -11.32
CA LEU A 74 2.58 -5.45 -11.06
C LEU A 74 1.20 -5.66 -10.43
N SER A 75 0.40 -6.59 -10.97
CA SER A 75 -0.89 -6.96 -10.39
C SER A 75 -0.75 -7.49 -8.97
N HIS A 76 0.26 -8.32 -8.69
CA HIS A 76 0.53 -8.81 -7.34
C HIS A 76 0.86 -7.68 -6.36
N MET A 77 1.76 -6.77 -6.73
CA MET A 77 2.10 -5.60 -5.92
C MET A 77 0.89 -4.71 -5.63
N ILE A 78 0.06 -4.46 -6.65
CA ILE A 78 -1.18 -3.70 -6.51
C ILE A 78 -2.14 -4.40 -5.55
N ASN A 79 -2.32 -5.71 -5.67
CA ASN A 79 -3.20 -6.48 -4.80
C ASN A 79 -2.73 -6.42 -3.33
N VAL A 80 -1.43 -6.56 -3.08
CA VAL A 80 -0.86 -6.41 -1.74
C VAL A 80 -1.07 -4.99 -1.22
N PHE A 81 -0.77 -3.98 -2.03
CA PHE A 81 -0.99 -2.59 -1.68
C PHE A 81 -2.46 -2.34 -1.28
N THR A 82 -3.40 -2.75 -2.12
CA THR A 82 -4.84 -2.60 -1.89
C THR A 82 -5.28 -3.34 -0.63
N LYS A 83 -4.73 -4.53 -0.37
CA LYS A 83 -5.00 -5.28 0.87
C LYS A 83 -4.52 -4.50 2.11
N LEU A 84 -3.32 -3.91 2.07
CA LEU A 84 -2.81 -3.07 3.16
C LEU A 84 -3.70 -1.85 3.40
N ALA A 85 -4.14 -1.17 2.33
CA ALA A 85 -5.05 -0.04 2.42
C ALA A 85 -6.40 -0.44 3.04
N HIS A 86 -6.98 -1.57 2.62
CA HIS A 86 -8.22 -2.09 3.22
C HIS A 86 -8.08 -2.42 4.70
N MET A 87 -6.96 -3.04 5.11
CA MET A 87 -6.69 -3.29 6.51
C MET A 87 -6.56 -1.99 7.31
N ALA A 88 -5.97 -0.94 6.73
CA ALA A 88 -5.90 0.36 7.36
C ALA A 88 -7.29 0.98 7.57
N VAL A 89 -8.16 0.92 6.56
CA VAL A 89 -9.56 1.39 6.68
C VAL A 89 -10.31 0.68 7.81
N GLY A 90 -10.02 -0.61 8.05
CA GLY A 90 -10.63 -1.38 9.15
C GLY A 90 -10.24 -0.92 10.57
N HIS A 91 -9.23 -0.07 10.70
CA HIS A 91 -8.77 0.53 11.96
C HIS A 91 -8.79 2.06 11.90
N CYS A 92 -9.77 2.59 11.16
CA CYS A 92 -9.88 4.00 10.81
C CYS A 92 -9.77 4.95 12.01
N GLU A 93 -10.38 4.56 13.12
CA GLU A 93 -10.49 5.34 14.36
C GLU A 93 -9.16 5.55 15.07
N ARG A 94 -8.10 4.84 14.67
CA ARG A 94 -6.79 4.87 15.33
C ARG A 94 -5.73 5.66 14.56
N TRP A 95 -5.95 5.98 13.29
CA TRP A 95 -4.92 6.67 12.50
C TRP A 95 -4.85 8.14 12.85
N ARG A 96 -3.68 8.58 13.28
CA ARG A 96 -3.36 10.01 13.43
C ARG A 96 -2.82 10.58 12.13
N ASP A 97 -1.95 9.84 11.46
CA ASP A 97 -1.27 10.30 10.26
C ASP A 97 -1.31 9.20 9.19
N VAL A 98 -1.77 9.54 7.98
CA VAL A 98 -1.77 8.61 6.84
C VAL A 98 -1.15 9.29 5.62
N PHE A 99 -0.09 8.68 5.11
CA PHE A 99 0.57 9.12 3.89
C PHE A 99 0.50 8.01 2.86
N ILE A 100 -0.06 8.33 1.70
CA ILE A 100 -0.12 7.41 0.58
C ILE A 100 0.48 8.08 -0.65
N CYS A 101 1.45 7.41 -1.27
CA CYS A 101 2.12 7.88 -2.47
C CYS A 101 2.06 6.79 -3.54
N ILE A 102 1.62 7.16 -4.74
CA ILE A 102 1.67 6.28 -5.91
C ILE A 102 2.51 7.00 -6.95
N ASN A 103 3.62 6.38 -7.32
CA ASN A 103 4.42 6.79 -8.46
C ASN A 103 4.19 5.80 -9.61
N PRO A 104 3.24 6.11 -10.52
CA PRO A 104 2.81 5.20 -11.57
C PRO A 104 3.87 4.82 -12.62
N GLY A 105 5.03 5.49 -12.67
CA GLY A 105 5.97 5.34 -13.77
C GLY A 105 5.36 5.75 -15.12
N SER A 106 6.10 5.52 -16.22
CA SER A 106 5.73 5.91 -17.59
C SER A 106 4.57 5.10 -18.18
N TYR A 107 4.15 4.02 -17.53
CA TYR A 107 3.04 3.16 -18.00
C TYR A 107 1.68 3.86 -18.03
N PHE A 108 1.49 4.86 -17.16
CA PHE A 108 0.24 5.62 -17.12
C PHE A 108 0.16 6.66 -18.24
N TYR A 109 1.30 7.11 -18.79
CA TYR A 109 1.31 8.07 -19.91
C TYR A 109 0.82 7.46 -21.23
N ASN A 110 1.12 6.19 -21.48
CA ASN A 110 0.68 5.51 -22.71
C ASN A 110 -0.81 5.11 -22.69
N SER A 111 -1.44 5.07 -21.51
CA SER A 111 -2.87 4.71 -21.38
C SER A 111 -3.81 5.91 -21.51
N PHE A 112 -3.29 7.13 -21.37
CA PHE A 112 -4.03 8.39 -21.52
C PHE A 112 -3.74 9.11 -22.84
N GLY A 113 -2.79 8.61 -23.65
CA GLY A 113 -2.34 9.24 -24.89
C GLY A 113 -3.13 8.90 -26.15
N ASP A 114 -4.07 7.96 -26.11
CA ASP A 114 -4.90 7.56 -27.26
C ASP A 114 -6.40 7.79 -26.97
N GLU A 115 -6.79 9.05 -26.83
CA GLU A 115 -8.16 9.46 -27.13
C GLU A 115 -8.38 9.35 -28.64
N GLY A 116 -8.66 8.13 -29.13
CA GLY A 116 -8.90 7.95 -30.56
C GLY A 116 -9.47 6.61 -31.00
N THR A 117 -9.48 5.56 -30.18
CA THR A 117 -10.09 4.30 -30.61
C THR A 117 -10.70 3.53 -29.44
N LEU A 118 -12.01 3.33 -29.53
CA LEU A 118 -12.82 2.43 -28.70
C LEU A 118 -12.31 0.98 -28.87
N GLY A 119 -11.21 0.68 -28.20
CA GLY A 119 -10.73 -0.67 -27.93
C GLY A 119 -11.07 -1.03 -26.49
N LEU A 120 -12.35 -1.33 -26.20
CA LEU A 120 -12.78 -1.94 -24.95
C LEU A 120 -12.31 -3.41 -24.86
N GLY A 121 -11.00 -3.63 -24.95
CA GLY A 121 -10.35 -4.91 -24.69
C GLY A 121 -9.74 -4.90 -23.29
N GLY A 122 -10.45 -5.46 -22.30
CA GLY A 122 -9.91 -5.87 -20.99
C GLY A 122 -9.35 -4.79 -20.06
N ARG A 123 -8.33 -4.03 -20.49
CA ARG A 123 -7.40 -3.21 -19.69
C ARG A 123 -8.03 -1.98 -19.02
N GLY A 124 -9.00 -1.30 -19.67
CA GLY A 124 -9.66 -0.11 -19.12
C GLY A 124 -10.64 -0.38 -17.96
N ARG A 125 -11.18 -1.60 -17.84
CA ARG A 125 -12.14 -1.96 -16.78
C ARG A 125 -11.47 -2.15 -15.42
N TRP A 126 -10.29 -2.75 -15.39
CA TRP A 126 -9.50 -2.91 -14.16
C TRP A 126 -9.01 -1.56 -13.64
N PHE A 127 -8.58 -0.67 -14.54
CA PHE A 127 -8.17 0.68 -14.20
C PHE A 127 -9.34 1.52 -13.66
N GLY A 128 -10.49 1.51 -14.33
CA GLY A 128 -11.68 2.23 -13.86
C GLY A 128 -12.16 1.75 -12.49
N HIS A 129 -12.15 0.43 -12.25
CA HIS A 129 -12.48 -0.11 -10.93
C HIS A 129 -11.43 0.28 -9.88
N TRP A 130 -10.15 0.17 -10.20
CA TRP A 130 -9.04 0.56 -9.32
C TRP A 130 -9.10 2.04 -8.96
N VAL A 131 -9.19 2.94 -9.93
CA VAL A 131 -9.35 4.38 -9.72
C VAL A 131 -10.62 4.69 -8.93
N SER A 132 -11.75 4.01 -9.17
CA SER A 132 -12.99 4.24 -8.41
C SER A 132 -12.88 3.81 -6.94
N THR A 133 -12.24 2.66 -6.67
CA THR A 133 -11.96 2.17 -5.32
C THR A 133 -10.97 3.07 -4.61
N TRP A 134 -9.98 3.60 -5.35
CA TRP A 134 -9.01 4.56 -4.86
C TRP A 134 -9.58 5.94 -4.58
N LEU A 135 -10.44 6.47 -5.45
CA LEU A 135 -11.14 7.73 -5.19
C LEU A 135 -11.99 7.62 -3.93
N ARG A 136 -12.57 6.44 -3.65
CA ARG A 136 -13.27 6.19 -2.39
C ARG A 136 -12.33 6.16 -1.17
N ILE A 137 -11.17 5.52 -1.29
CA ILE A 137 -10.16 5.46 -0.21
C ILE A 137 -9.54 6.85 0.04
N ILE A 138 -9.19 7.59 -1.01
CA ILE A 138 -8.62 8.95 -0.94
C ILE A 138 -9.66 9.94 -0.42
N HIS A 139 -10.88 9.92 -0.95
CA HIS A 139 -11.98 10.74 -0.43
C HIS A 139 -12.21 10.44 1.05
N TRP A 140 -12.11 9.18 1.47
CA TRP A 140 -12.24 8.84 2.88
C TRP A 140 -11.05 9.30 3.73
N LEU A 141 -9.81 9.17 3.25
CA LEU A 141 -8.61 9.61 3.96
C LEU A 141 -8.47 11.15 4.04
N HIS A 142 -9.02 11.89 3.07
CA HIS A 142 -9.01 13.35 3.07
C HIS A 142 -10.24 13.99 3.74
N PHE A 143 -11.38 13.29 3.79
CA PHE A 143 -12.64 13.82 4.34
C PHE A 143 -13.15 13.05 5.56
N ALA A 144 -12.34 12.19 6.18
CA ALA A 144 -12.59 11.77 7.55
C ALA A 144 -12.55 13.05 8.42
N PRO A 145 -13.69 13.47 8.99
CA PRO A 145 -13.89 14.85 9.44
C PRO A 145 -12.92 15.23 10.55
N GLU A 146 -12.43 16.46 10.49
CA GLU A 146 -11.66 17.20 11.51
C GLU A 146 -12.40 17.39 12.86
N ASP A 147 -13.38 16.55 13.18
CA ASP A 147 -14.07 16.55 14.48
C ASP A 147 -13.69 15.30 15.27
N ARG A 148 -12.54 15.34 15.94
CA ARG A 148 -12.27 14.56 17.17
C ARG A 148 -11.05 15.05 17.93
#